data_AF-C0GGV7-F1
#
_entry.id   AF-C0GGV7-F1
#
_cell.length_a   1.000
_cell.length_b   1.000
_cell.length_c   1.000
_cell.angle_alpha   90.00
_cell.angle_beta   90.00
_cell.angle_gamma   90.00
#
_symmetry.space_group_name_H-M   'P 1'
#
loop_
_entity.id
_entity.type
_entity.pdbx_description
1 polymer ?
#
loop_
_entity_poly.entity_id
_entity_poly.type
_entity_poly.pdbx_seq_one_letter_code
_entity_poly.pdbx_strand_id
1 'polypeptide(L)'
;MRKSWLLFFCMAILVVALAAGCGNNDNNNVADNNNENNDNDNGEEVAELTYVGSESCSTCHSGEHAGWLETEHPYMIQDASEMWDVSRAALEAELEKGEDSEFTTIGGDRGRIESLDEIVYIVGQRWKQRFVVKTDEGYGFLTTQYYPEGADGAGLYGYGGGSIYEDRCLACHATGFDLEASQTVDRTAADYRLEDIVSEIGVGCEACHGPGSEHVASPSKDNIVNIRNLSIAQQNDFCGTCHARNSGTVGHDARQDPIGYEFGDDLRDITLPQSVVTGENIWRKVEGGETVGYFDAAEDGSMRFFADGAGRSHRMQYNDFEQTAMFDSKSCIDCHDLHSANGLVGDSFDDTCAQCHGDETFDIDELMPVRAFSSNTPDMRVHTFLPGGEGNPNDDVIPLTDDSEE
;
A
#
# COMPACT_ATOMS: atom_id res chain seq x y z
N MET A 1 -27.69 -51.50 48.05
CA MET A 1 -28.73 -51.67 49.09
C MET A 1 -29.40 -50.32 49.33
N ARG A 2 -30.72 -50.24 49.05
CA ARG A 2 -31.77 -49.32 49.60
C ARG A 2 -31.54 -47.79 49.50
N LYS A 3 -32.24 -47.06 48.61
CA LYS A 3 -33.66 -46.53 48.63
C LYS A 3 -33.73 -45.11 49.25
N SER A 4 -34.08 -44.06 48.46
CA SER A 4 -35.41 -43.36 48.38
C SER A 4 -35.67 -42.39 49.57
N TRP A 5 -36.26 -41.17 49.50
CA TRP A 5 -37.34 -40.59 48.68
C TRP A 5 -37.62 -39.09 49.08
N LEU A 6 -38.20 -38.30 48.14
CA LEU A 6 -39.18 -37.16 48.21
C LEU A 6 -39.01 -35.94 49.17
N LEU A 7 -38.96 -34.68 48.68
CA LEU A 7 -40.01 -33.71 48.21
C LEU A 7 -40.82 -33.00 49.34
N PHE A 8 -40.81 -31.65 49.41
CA PHE A 8 -41.98 -30.73 49.37
C PHE A 8 -41.64 -29.22 49.61
N PHE A 9 -41.98 -28.40 48.60
CA PHE A 9 -42.56 -27.03 48.55
C PHE A 9 -42.10 -25.80 49.37
N CYS A 10 -41.78 -24.75 48.58
CA CYS A 10 -42.28 -23.36 48.56
C CYS A 10 -42.21 -22.43 49.79
N MET A 11 -41.54 -21.28 49.60
CA MET A 11 -42.23 -19.98 49.72
C MET A 11 -41.57 -18.92 48.82
N ALA A 12 -42.41 -18.24 48.05
CA ALA A 12 -42.07 -17.19 47.10
C ALA A 12 -41.89 -15.82 47.78
N ILE A 13 -41.05 -14.96 47.21
CA ILE A 13 -41.22 -13.50 47.29
C ILE A 13 -41.00 -12.92 45.89
N LEU A 14 -42.11 -12.51 45.28
CA LEU A 14 -42.17 -11.56 44.17
C LEU A 14 -41.82 -10.16 44.70
N VAL A 15 -40.96 -9.42 44.00
CA VAL A 15 -41.13 -7.97 43.84
C VAL A 15 -40.98 -7.65 42.35
N VAL A 16 -42.09 -7.25 41.75
CA VAL A 16 -42.19 -6.64 40.42
C VAL A 16 -42.03 -5.14 40.59
N ALA A 17 -41.18 -4.53 39.76
CA ALA A 17 -41.33 -3.14 39.37
C ALA A 17 -40.91 -2.99 37.90
N LEU A 18 -41.92 -2.90 37.04
CA LEU A 18 -41.84 -2.37 35.69
C LEU A 18 -41.82 -0.83 35.77
N ALA A 19 -40.92 -0.19 35.05
CA ALA A 19 -41.15 1.13 34.48
C ALA A 19 -40.34 1.25 33.18
N ALA A 20 -41.07 1.41 32.08
CA ALA A 20 -40.53 1.75 30.77
C ALA A 20 -40.36 3.26 30.65
N GLY A 21 -39.32 3.67 29.92
CA GLY A 21 -39.31 4.85 29.05
C GLY A 21 -38.87 6.19 29.65
N CYS A 22 -37.70 6.67 29.20
CA CYS A 22 -37.56 7.89 28.39
C CYS A 22 -36.09 8.00 27.95
N GLY A 23 -35.86 8.16 26.65
CA GLY A 23 -34.54 8.12 26.04
C GLY A 23 -33.69 9.37 26.28
N ASN A 24 -32.39 9.22 26.07
CA ASN A 24 -31.59 10.25 25.43
C ASN A 24 -30.50 9.57 24.59
N ASN A 25 -30.28 10.17 23.43
CA ASN A 25 -29.51 9.69 22.30
C ASN A 25 -28.08 10.22 22.44
N ASP A 26 -27.10 9.36 22.73
CA ASP A 26 -25.68 9.71 22.62
C ASP A 26 -25.02 8.63 21.76
N ASN A 27 -24.91 8.96 20.47
CA ASN A 27 -24.14 8.22 19.48
C ASN A 27 -22.65 8.31 19.83
N ASN A 28 -22.08 7.25 20.37
CA ASN A 28 -20.66 6.96 20.28
C ASN A 28 -20.54 5.54 19.72
N ASN A 29 -20.54 5.45 18.39
CA ASN A 29 -20.25 4.24 17.66
C ASN A 29 -18.72 4.16 17.52
N VAL A 30 -18.06 3.60 18.53
CA VAL A 30 -16.75 2.96 18.32
C VAL A 30 -17.13 1.57 17.83
N ALA A 31 -17.00 1.35 16.52
CA ALA A 31 -17.16 0.02 15.96
C ALA A 31 -15.99 -0.82 16.47
N ASP A 32 -16.29 -1.88 17.21
CA ASP A 32 -15.40 -3.02 17.40
C ASP A 32 -15.18 -3.65 16.02
N ASN A 33 -14.00 -3.45 15.44
CA ASN A 33 -13.55 -4.09 14.20
C ASN A 33 -12.95 -5.47 14.52
N ASN A 34 -13.78 -6.33 15.09
CA ASN A 34 -13.59 -7.76 15.02
C ASN A 34 -14.17 -8.24 13.70
N ASN A 35 -13.45 -9.16 13.05
CA ASN A 35 -13.87 -9.96 11.91
C ASN A 35 -15.22 -10.66 12.19
N GLU A 36 -16.33 -9.97 11.95
CA GLU A 36 -17.70 -10.49 12.11
C GLU A 36 -18.40 -10.76 10.76
N ASN A 37 -17.66 -11.00 9.67
CA ASN A 37 -18.24 -11.48 8.42
C ASN A 37 -17.79 -12.90 8.06
N ASN A 38 -17.58 -13.73 9.08
CA ASN A 38 -17.48 -15.19 8.91
C ASN A 38 -18.76 -15.89 9.38
N ASP A 39 -19.92 -15.31 9.06
CA ASP A 39 -21.23 -15.88 9.37
C ASP A 39 -21.58 -16.97 8.36
N ASN A 40 -21.04 -18.17 8.56
CA ASN A 40 -21.71 -19.38 8.15
C ASN A 40 -22.84 -19.69 9.15
N ASP A 41 -24.10 -19.55 8.71
CA ASP A 41 -25.36 -19.81 9.45
C ASP A 41 -25.54 -21.27 9.96
N ASN A 42 -24.45 -22.04 10.08
CA ASN A 42 -24.43 -23.45 10.45
C ASN A 42 -23.65 -23.76 11.74
N GLY A 43 -23.00 -22.79 12.40
CA GLY A 43 -22.36 -23.00 13.70
C GLY A 43 -21.20 -24.00 13.70
N GLU A 44 -20.55 -24.20 12.55
CA GLU A 44 -19.25 -24.86 12.49
C GLU A 44 -18.16 -23.80 12.72
N GLU A 45 -17.29 -24.05 13.70
CA GLU A 45 -16.08 -23.26 13.97
C GLU A 45 -15.27 -23.16 12.66
N VAL A 46 -15.31 -22.01 12.01
CA VAL A 46 -14.55 -21.79 10.78
C VAL A 46 -13.09 -21.79 11.18
N ALA A 47 -12.31 -22.73 10.64
CA ALA A 47 -10.88 -22.71 10.84
C ALA A 47 -10.33 -21.37 10.33
N GLU A 48 -9.61 -20.63 11.16
CA GLU A 48 -8.93 -19.42 10.73
C GLU A 48 -7.99 -19.75 9.56
N LEU A 49 -8.19 -19.07 8.43
CA LEU A 49 -7.30 -19.20 7.29
C LEU A 49 -5.94 -18.59 7.64
N THR A 50 -4.87 -19.25 7.21
CA THR A 50 -3.51 -18.84 7.53
C THR A 50 -2.69 -18.70 6.27
N TYR A 51 -1.71 -17.82 6.30
CA TYR A 51 -0.72 -17.67 5.25
C TYR A 51 0.21 -18.90 5.22
N VAL A 52 0.58 -19.34 4.03
CA VAL A 52 1.46 -20.51 3.79
C VAL A 52 2.76 -20.15 3.07
N GLY A 53 2.90 -18.89 2.64
CA GLY A 53 4.07 -18.36 1.94
C GLY A 53 4.13 -18.76 0.47
N SER A 54 4.71 -17.89 -0.35
CA SER A 54 4.78 -18.05 -1.81
C SER A 54 5.48 -19.34 -2.28
N GLU A 55 6.45 -19.84 -1.51
CA GLU A 55 7.14 -21.10 -1.82
C GLU A 55 6.20 -22.31 -1.80
N SER A 56 5.15 -22.30 -0.96
CA SER A 56 4.15 -23.37 -0.95
C SER A 56 3.39 -23.43 -2.28
N CYS A 57 3.15 -22.28 -2.90
CA CYS A 57 2.48 -22.15 -4.19
C CYS A 57 3.33 -22.70 -5.35
N SER A 58 4.65 -22.55 -5.28
CA SER A 58 5.61 -22.94 -6.34
C SER A 58 5.50 -24.42 -6.72
N THR A 59 5.10 -25.26 -5.76
CA THR A 59 5.00 -26.72 -5.93
C THR A 59 3.93 -27.16 -6.93
N CYS A 60 2.87 -26.36 -7.09
CA CYS A 60 1.78 -26.59 -8.06
C CYS A 60 1.75 -25.54 -9.17
N HIS A 61 2.17 -24.31 -8.89
CA HIS A 61 2.13 -23.14 -9.77
C HIS A 61 3.54 -22.65 -10.14
N SER A 62 4.40 -23.57 -10.59
CA SER A 62 5.80 -23.26 -10.84
C SER A 62 6.03 -22.22 -11.93
N GLY A 63 5.11 -22.13 -12.92
CA GLY A 63 5.21 -21.17 -14.01
C GLY A 63 4.88 -19.76 -13.53
N GLU A 64 3.77 -19.61 -12.83
CA GLU A 64 3.31 -18.35 -12.25
C GLU A 64 4.30 -17.84 -11.20
N HIS A 65 4.81 -18.72 -10.34
CA HIS A 65 5.86 -18.39 -9.38
C HIS A 65 7.14 -17.91 -10.06
N ALA A 66 7.59 -18.61 -11.11
CA ALA A 66 8.79 -18.19 -11.85
C ALA A 66 8.60 -16.82 -12.50
N GLY A 67 7.42 -16.52 -13.06
CA GLY A 67 7.13 -15.20 -13.62
C GLY A 67 7.00 -14.11 -12.56
N TRP A 68 6.39 -14.40 -11.42
CA TRP A 68 6.29 -13.47 -10.28
C TRP A 68 7.68 -13.06 -9.76
N LEU A 69 8.63 -14.00 -9.70
CA LEU A 69 10.02 -13.73 -9.33
C LEU A 69 10.79 -12.83 -10.29
N GLU A 70 10.27 -12.60 -11.50
CA GLU A 70 10.82 -11.65 -12.46
C GLU A 70 10.23 -10.24 -12.31
N THR A 71 9.23 -10.07 -11.44
CA THR A 71 8.66 -8.76 -11.10
C THR A 71 9.37 -8.10 -9.91
N GLU A 72 9.05 -6.83 -9.62
CA GLU A 72 9.56 -6.12 -8.45
C GLU A 72 8.80 -6.43 -7.13
N HIS A 73 7.63 -7.05 -7.19
CA HIS A 73 6.78 -7.33 -6.01
C HIS A 73 7.47 -8.15 -4.90
N PRO A 74 8.17 -9.27 -5.18
CA PRO A 74 8.83 -10.05 -4.13
C PRO A 74 9.90 -9.27 -3.37
N TYR A 75 10.51 -8.28 -4.03
CA TYR A 75 11.76 -7.67 -3.59
C TYR A 75 11.58 -6.24 -3.11
N MET A 76 10.34 -5.87 -2.76
CA MET A 76 10.06 -4.55 -2.19
C MET A 76 10.80 -4.37 -0.86
N ILE A 77 10.98 -5.45 -0.09
CA ILE A 77 11.80 -5.51 1.12
C ILE A 77 12.81 -6.64 0.93
N GLN A 78 14.09 -6.35 1.22
CA GLN A 78 15.18 -7.31 1.10
C GLN A 78 16.11 -7.19 2.30
N ASP A 79 16.90 -8.23 2.56
CA ASP A 79 17.98 -8.20 3.55
C ASP A 79 19.05 -7.17 3.16
N ALA A 80 19.76 -6.63 4.15
CA ALA A 80 20.88 -5.72 3.93
C ALA A 80 22.00 -6.29 3.04
N SER A 81 22.09 -7.62 2.90
CA SER A 81 22.99 -8.29 1.95
C SER A 81 22.74 -7.88 0.50
N GLU A 82 21.52 -7.50 0.16
CA GLU A 82 21.11 -7.11 -1.20
C GLU A 82 21.40 -5.63 -1.52
N MET A 83 22.04 -4.91 -0.60
CA MET A 83 22.53 -3.55 -0.86
C MET A 83 23.50 -3.56 -2.04
N TRP A 84 23.24 -2.73 -3.05
CA TRP A 84 24.11 -2.65 -4.22
C TRP A 84 25.50 -2.15 -3.83
N ASP A 85 26.54 -2.68 -4.49
CA ASP A 85 27.92 -2.25 -4.26
C ASP A 85 28.10 -0.73 -4.43
N VAL A 86 27.39 -0.11 -5.37
CA VAL A 86 27.42 1.34 -5.60
C VAL A 86 26.75 2.13 -4.47
N SER A 87 25.63 1.61 -3.92
CA SER A 87 24.97 2.20 -2.75
C SER A 87 25.87 2.11 -1.52
N ARG A 88 26.49 0.93 -1.31
CA ARG A 88 27.43 0.66 -0.23
C ARG A 88 28.61 1.61 -0.27
N ALA A 89 29.31 1.68 -1.41
CA ALA A 89 30.47 2.55 -1.57
C ALA A 89 30.11 4.05 -1.36
N ALA A 90 28.92 4.48 -1.80
CA ALA A 90 28.47 5.84 -1.57
C ALA A 90 28.24 6.13 -0.08
N LEU A 91 27.56 5.23 0.65
CA LEU A 91 27.34 5.39 2.09
C LEU A 91 28.63 5.28 2.92
N GLU A 92 29.57 4.41 2.53
CA GLU A 92 30.91 4.33 3.17
C GLU A 92 31.65 5.67 3.08
N ALA A 93 31.62 6.32 1.90
CA ALA A 93 32.21 7.64 1.72
C ALA A 93 31.51 8.73 2.57
N GLU A 94 30.22 8.57 2.86
CA GLU A 94 29.48 9.47 3.75
C GLU A 94 29.80 9.22 5.22
N LEU A 95 30.00 7.96 5.64
CA LEU A 95 30.45 7.62 7.00
C LEU A 95 31.83 8.21 7.32
N GLU A 96 32.76 8.26 6.34
CA GLU A 96 34.08 8.88 6.51
C GLU A 96 34.02 10.38 6.83
N LYS A 97 32.94 11.06 6.44
CA LYS A 97 32.72 12.48 6.75
C LYS A 97 32.18 12.71 8.17
N GLY A 98 31.70 11.66 8.83
CA GLY A 98 31.17 11.73 10.20
C GLY A 98 30.06 12.76 10.34
N GLU A 99 30.26 13.76 11.21
CA GLU A 99 29.24 14.75 11.50
C GLU A 99 28.89 15.66 10.31
N ASP A 100 29.80 15.80 9.35
CA ASP A 100 29.62 16.64 8.16
C ASP A 100 28.74 15.98 7.08
N SER A 101 28.37 14.70 7.24
CA SER A 101 27.43 14.04 6.32
C SER A 101 25.98 14.27 6.71
N GLU A 102 25.18 14.70 5.73
CA GLU A 102 23.72 14.73 5.82
C GLU A 102 23.06 13.38 5.52
N PHE A 103 23.80 12.43 4.93
CA PHE A 103 23.23 11.21 4.36
C PHE A 103 23.21 10.00 5.31
N THR A 104 23.87 10.09 6.47
CA THR A 104 23.94 9.03 7.49
C THR A 104 22.89 9.18 8.59
N THR A 105 22.08 10.24 8.54
CA THR A 105 21.07 10.56 9.55
C THR A 105 19.90 9.58 9.48
N ILE A 106 19.40 9.15 10.64
CA ILE A 106 18.18 8.37 10.80
C ILE A 106 17.04 9.36 11.00
N GLY A 107 15.96 9.24 10.21
CA GLY A 107 14.85 10.18 10.28
C GLY A 107 14.13 10.15 11.63
N GLY A 108 13.40 11.22 11.93
CA GLY A 108 12.63 11.37 13.17
C GLY A 108 13.50 11.64 14.41
N ASP A 109 14.62 12.36 14.23
CA ASP A 109 15.57 12.72 15.28
C ASP A 109 16.21 11.52 16.02
N ARG A 110 16.36 10.38 15.33
CA ARG A 110 16.88 9.12 15.90
C ARG A 110 18.40 8.98 15.80
N GLY A 111 19.11 10.09 15.56
CA GLY A 111 20.57 10.13 15.45
C GLY A 111 21.08 9.78 14.05
N ARG A 112 22.20 9.05 13.97
CA ARG A 112 22.84 8.63 12.73
C ARG A 112 23.48 7.26 12.91
N ILE A 113 23.68 6.55 11.79
CA ILE A 113 24.47 5.33 11.79
C ILE A 113 25.96 5.63 11.95
N GLU A 114 26.67 4.73 12.63
CA GLU A 114 28.13 4.69 12.75
C GLU A 114 28.75 3.58 11.88
N SER A 115 27.96 2.58 11.49
CA SER A 115 28.36 1.48 10.60
C SER A 115 27.24 1.10 9.63
N LEU A 116 27.62 0.57 8.46
CA LEU A 116 26.63 -0.03 7.55
C LEU A 116 26.00 -1.31 8.09
N ASP A 117 26.61 -1.95 9.09
CA ASP A 117 26.04 -3.15 9.75
C ASP A 117 24.75 -2.85 10.54
N GLU A 118 24.45 -1.57 10.79
CA GLU A 118 23.20 -1.13 11.41
C GLU A 118 22.03 -1.12 10.42
N ILE A 119 22.32 -1.12 9.11
CA ILE A 119 21.31 -1.27 8.07
C ILE A 119 20.95 -2.75 8.01
N VAL A 120 19.67 -3.05 8.20
CA VAL A 120 19.15 -4.41 8.34
C VAL A 120 18.20 -4.79 7.21
N TYR A 121 17.57 -3.81 6.56
CA TYR A 121 16.78 -4.05 5.35
C TYR A 121 17.03 -2.99 4.28
N ILE A 122 16.83 -3.41 3.04
CA ILE A 122 16.80 -2.57 1.85
C ILE A 122 15.37 -2.52 1.32
N VAL A 123 14.92 -1.33 0.94
CA VAL A 123 13.62 -1.13 0.30
C VAL A 123 13.79 -0.65 -1.13
N GLY A 124 13.27 -1.44 -2.07
CA GLY A 124 13.36 -1.23 -3.51
C GLY A 124 14.53 -1.95 -4.18
N GLN A 125 14.34 -2.33 -5.46
CA GLN A 125 15.28 -3.18 -6.20
C GLN A 125 15.64 -2.73 -7.61
N ARG A 126 15.01 -1.67 -8.14
CA ARG A 126 15.19 -1.23 -9.53
C ARG A 126 15.57 0.24 -9.59
N TRP A 127 14.66 1.08 -9.13
CA TRP A 127 14.80 2.53 -9.27
C TRP A 127 15.55 3.17 -8.11
N LYS A 128 15.47 2.58 -6.93
CA LYS A 128 16.10 3.12 -5.73
C LYS A 128 16.30 2.06 -4.66
N GLN A 129 17.27 2.32 -3.79
CA GLN A 129 17.42 1.62 -2.51
C GLN A 129 17.27 2.62 -1.37
N ARG A 130 16.40 2.30 -0.42
CA ARG A 130 16.31 2.96 0.88
C ARG A 130 16.84 2.03 1.96
N PHE A 131 17.33 2.62 3.02
CA PHE A 131 18.08 1.93 4.06
C PHE A 131 17.30 1.97 5.36
N VAL A 132 17.03 0.79 5.91
CA VAL A 132 16.25 0.60 7.13
C VAL A 132 17.16 0.16 8.25
N VAL A 133 17.01 0.77 9.42
CA VAL A 133 17.76 0.49 10.63
C VAL A 133 16.81 0.15 11.77
N LYS A 134 17.26 -0.68 12.71
CA LYS A 134 16.50 -0.94 13.94
C LYS A 134 16.69 0.22 14.93
N THR A 135 15.60 0.68 15.54
CA THR A 135 15.59 1.77 16.52
C THR A 135 14.80 1.36 17.76
N ASP A 136 14.82 2.19 18.81
CA ASP A 136 14.04 1.97 20.03
C ASP A 136 12.51 2.11 19.83
N GLU A 137 12.07 2.55 18.63
CA GLU A 137 10.65 2.73 18.28
C GLU A 137 10.16 1.70 17.23
N GLY A 138 11.06 0.86 16.70
CA GLY A 138 10.81 -0.02 15.55
C GLY A 138 11.81 0.21 14.42
N TYR A 139 11.45 -0.19 13.20
CA TYR A 139 12.31 -0.03 12.04
C TYR A 139 12.21 1.37 11.43
N GLY A 140 13.27 2.16 11.57
CA GLY A 140 13.38 3.51 11.03
C GLY A 140 14.13 3.55 9.70
N PHE A 141 14.03 4.66 8.97
CA PHE A 141 14.73 4.86 7.72
C PHE A 141 15.87 5.88 7.88
N LEU A 142 16.95 5.69 7.12
CA LEU A 142 17.86 6.81 6.86
C LEU A 142 17.10 7.91 6.11
N THR A 143 17.51 9.17 6.28
CA THR A 143 17.00 10.31 5.51
C THR A 143 17.57 10.35 4.08
N THR A 144 17.94 9.19 3.56
CA THR A 144 18.70 9.01 2.32
C THR A 144 18.17 7.83 1.53
N GLN A 145 18.30 7.94 0.21
CA GLN A 145 18.09 6.86 -0.73
C GLN A 145 19.12 6.94 -1.86
N TYR A 146 19.46 5.81 -2.46
CA TYR A 146 20.31 5.78 -3.65
C TYR A 146 19.44 5.70 -4.91
N TYR A 147 19.74 6.52 -5.92
CA TYR A 147 19.11 6.49 -7.24
C TYR A 147 20.16 6.18 -8.31
N PRO A 148 20.03 5.09 -9.08
CA PRO A 148 20.88 4.83 -10.24
C PRO A 148 20.63 5.80 -11.39
N GLU A 149 19.39 6.27 -11.53
CA GLU A 149 18.94 7.17 -12.61
C GLU A 149 18.36 8.48 -12.05
N GLY A 150 19.04 9.05 -11.05
CA GLY A 150 18.64 10.31 -10.43
C GLY A 150 18.74 11.51 -11.38
N ALA A 151 18.01 12.57 -11.06
CA ALA A 151 17.90 13.78 -11.88
C ALA A 151 19.28 14.41 -12.21
N ASP A 152 20.20 14.39 -11.26
CA ASP A 152 21.57 14.92 -11.38
C ASP A 152 22.62 13.81 -11.60
N GLY A 153 22.17 12.61 -11.96
CA GLY A 153 23.00 11.42 -12.13
C GLY A 153 22.85 10.39 -11.00
N ALA A 154 23.59 9.28 -11.13
CA ALA A 154 23.58 8.22 -10.14
C ALA A 154 24.19 8.70 -8.81
N GLY A 155 23.52 8.46 -7.67
CA GLY A 155 24.04 8.88 -6.37
C GLY A 155 23.05 8.81 -5.22
N LEU A 156 23.46 9.35 -4.07
CA LEU A 156 22.62 9.51 -2.88
C LEU A 156 21.80 10.81 -2.97
N TYR A 157 20.55 10.71 -2.56
CA TYR A 157 19.59 11.81 -2.52
C TYR A 157 18.83 11.78 -1.20
N GLY A 158 18.35 12.95 -0.78
CA GLY A 158 17.51 13.06 0.41
C GLY A 158 16.23 12.24 0.33
N TYR A 159 15.76 11.77 1.48
CA TYR A 159 14.53 11.03 1.68
C TYR A 159 13.88 11.45 3.01
N GLY A 160 12.55 11.63 3.01
CA GLY A 160 11.77 12.02 4.19
C GLY A 160 11.57 10.90 5.22
N GLY A 161 12.62 10.14 5.53
CA GLY A 161 12.64 8.88 6.31
C GLY A 161 12.24 8.96 7.79
N GLY A 162 11.39 9.91 8.19
CA GLY A 162 10.97 10.10 9.58
C GLY A 162 9.96 9.06 10.10
N SER A 163 9.29 8.32 9.21
CA SER A 163 8.28 7.33 9.59
C SER A 163 8.90 6.01 10.04
N ILE A 164 8.24 5.33 10.98
CA ILE A 164 8.51 3.93 11.33
C ILE A 164 7.84 3.03 10.29
N TYR A 165 8.53 1.97 9.87
CA TYR A 165 8.09 1.09 8.78
C TYR A 165 6.75 0.42 9.12
N GLU A 166 6.67 -0.18 10.30
CA GLU A 166 5.52 -0.89 10.85
C GLU A 166 4.25 -0.05 10.87
N ASP A 167 4.42 1.25 11.09
CA ASP A 167 3.31 2.14 11.36
C ASP A 167 2.68 2.67 10.08
N ARG A 168 3.29 2.51 8.90
CA ARG A 168 2.79 3.15 7.66
C ARG A 168 3.01 2.42 6.34
N CYS A 169 3.89 1.42 6.28
CA CYS A 169 4.32 0.91 4.97
C CYS A 169 4.20 -0.60 4.80
N LEU A 170 4.19 -1.39 5.89
CA LEU A 170 4.15 -2.86 5.77
C LEU A 170 2.83 -3.40 5.21
N ALA A 171 1.71 -2.69 5.40
CA ALA A 171 0.43 -3.09 4.80
C ALA A 171 0.47 -3.11 3.26
N CYS A 172 1.39 -2.36 2.63
CA CYS A 172 1.59 -2.37 1.18
C CYS A 172 2.85 -3.12 0.73
N HIS A 173 3.87 -3.18 1.57
CA HIS A 173 5.21 -3.67 1.19
C HIS A 173 5.50 -5.10 1.64
N ALA A 174 4.63 -5.69 2.46
CA ALA A 174 4.75 -7.05 2.97
C ALA A 174 3.43 -7.82 2.77
N THR A 175 3.46 -9.12 3.07
CA THR A 175 2.30 -10.00 2.93
C THR A 175 1.80 -10.41 4.30
N GLY A 176 0.49 -10.31 4.52
CA GLY A 176 -0.14 -10.68 5.79
C GLY A 176 0.38 -9.88 6.98
N PHE A 177 0.49 -8.56 6.82
CA PHE A 177 0.82 -7.65 7.92
C PHE A 177 -0.30 -7.64 8.97
N ASP A 178 0.07 -7.89 10.21
CA ASP A 178 -0.82 -7.92 11.37
C ASP A 178 -0.66 -6.64 12.19
N LEU A 179 -1.70 -5.79 12.18
CA LEU A 179 -1.70 -4.54 12.92
C LEU A 179 -1.73 -4.75 14.44
N GLU A 180 -2.45 -5.76 14.93
CA GLU A 180 -2.56 -6.03 16.38
C GLU A 180 -1.21 -6.53 16.91
N ALA A 181 -0.58 -7.47 16.20
CA ALA A 181 0.76 -7.94 16.53
C ALA A 181 1.76 -6.78 16.52
N SER A 182 1.70 -5.92 15.50
CA SER A 182 2.55 -4.73 15.37
C SER A 182 2.43 -3.74 16.54
N GLN A 183 1.25 -3.67 17.18
CA GLN A 183 0.99 -2.79 18.33
C GLN A 183 1.35 -3.41 19.68
N THR A 184 1.51 -4.73 19.75
CA THR A 184 1.69 -5.47 21.00
C THR A 184 3.07 -6.09 21.16
N VAL A 185 3.81 -6.29 20.07
CA VAL A 185 5.17 -6.82 20.07
C VAL A 185 6.17 -5.84 20.72
N ASP A 186 7.16 -6.39 21.43
CA ASP A 186 8.29 -5.60 21.94
C ASP A 186 9.29 -5.33 20.82
N ARG A 187 9.12 -4.20 20.12
CA ARG A 187 10.01 -3.78 19.03
C ARG A 187 11.46 -3.53 19.46
N THR A 188 11.72 -3.39 20.76
CA THR A 188 13.07 -3.16 21.32
C THR A 188 13.84 -4.46 21.58
N ALA A 189 13.15 -5.61 21.59
CA ALA A 189 13.78 -6.90 21.80
C ALA A 189 14.87 -7.14 20.75
N ALA A 190 16.04 -7.62 21.16
CA ALA A 190 17.20 -7.75 20.26
C ALA A 190 16.90 -8.65 19.04
N ASP A 191 16.08 -9.67 19.24
CA ASP A 191 15.66 -10.66 18.24
C ASP A 191 14.37 -10.32 17.49
N TYR A 192 13.69 -9.21 17.80
CA TYR A 192 12.54 -8.74 17.02
C TYR A 192 12.90 -8.54 15.55
N ARG A 193 12.05 -9.04 14.65
CA ARG A 193 12.13 -8.90 13.19
C ARG A 193 10.76 -8.57 12.59
N LEU A 194 10.74 -8.10 11.34
CA LEU A 194 9.48 -7.81 10.65
C LEU A 194 8.58 -9.05 10.51
N GLU A 195 9.18 -10.24 10.42
CA GLU A 195 8.52 -11.54 10.35
C GLU A 195 7.72 -11.89 11.63
N ASP A 196 7.88 -11.15 12.73
CA ASP A 196 7.04 -11.30 13.92
C ASP A 196 5.64 -10.68 13.72
N ILE A 197 5.46 -9.86 12.68
CA ILE A 197 4.24 -9.07 12.42
C ILE A 197 3.82 -9.09 10.94
N VAL A 198 4.52 -9.85 10.09
CA VAL A 198 4.13 -10.13 8.71
C VAL A 198 4.29 -11.63 8.44
N SER A 199 3.48 -12.15 7.52
CA SER A 199 3.56 -13.57 7.13
C SER A 199 4.67 -13.85 6.12
N GLU A 200 4.95 -12.90 5.23
CA GLU A 200 6.06 -12.98 4.26
C GLU A 200 6.61 -11.58 3.96
N ILE A 201 7.93 -11.48 3.82
CA ILE A 201 8.64 -10.25 3.46
C ILE A 201 8.45 -9.99 1.96
N GLY A 202 8.07 -8.76 1.60
CA GLY A 202 7.73 -8.42 0.23
C GLY A 202 6.27 -8.75 -0.13
N VAL A 203 5.89 -8.43 -1.37
CA VAL A 203 4.54 -8.67 -1.89
C VAL A 203 4.50 -10.05 -2.55
N GLY A 204 4.13 -11.05 -1.75
CA GLY A 204 4.02 -12.47 -2.09
C GLY A 204 2.69 -12.84 -2.76
N CYS A 205 2.53 -14.12 -3.10
CA CYS A 205 1.34 -14.64 -3.76
C CYS A 205 0.06 -14.28 -2.98
N GLU A 206 0.09 -14.44 -1.66
CA GLU A 206 -1.05 -14.28 -0.78
C GLU A 206 -1.41 -12.81 -0.50
N ALA A 207 -0.58 -11.85 -0.92
CA ALA A 207 -0.95 -10.43 -0.90
C ALA A 207 -2.05 -10.13 -1.93
N CYS A 208 -2.08 -10.90 -3.03
CA CYS A 208 -3.07 -10.80 -4.11
C CYS A 208 -4.13 -11.90 -4.08
N HIS A 209 -3.79 -13.06 -3.52
CA HIS A 209 -4.64 -14.25 -3.53
C HIS A 209 -5.31 -14.55 -2.17
N GLY A 210 -4.96 -13.80 -1.11
CA GLY A 210 -5.40 -14.04 0.25
C GLY A 210 -4.71 -15.26 0.89
N PRO A 211 -5.02 -15.56 2.17
CA PRO A 211 -4.42 -16.69 2.89
C PRO A 211 -4.78 -18.03 2.23
N GLY A 212 -3.78 -18.84 1.90
CA GLY A 212 -3.91 -20.02 1.04
C GLY A 212 -3.97 -21.36 1.76
N SER A 213 -4.05 -21.41 3.11
CA SER A 213 -3.97 -22.67 3.86
C SER A 213 -5.03 -23.70 3.46
N GLU A 214 -6.28 -23.27 3.26
CA GLU A 214 -7.35 -24.16 2.79
C GLU A 214 -7.10 -24.62 1.35
N HIS A 215 -6.67 -23.70 0.49
CA HIS A 215 -6.36 -24.01 -0.91
C HIS A 215 -5.25 -25.05 -1.03
N VAL A 216 -4.15 -24.91 -0.29
CA VAL A 216 -3.06 -25.89 -0.30
C VAL A 216 -3.52 -27.25 0.24
N ALA A 217 -4.38 -27.26 1.28
CA ALA A 217 -4.90 -28.50 1.85
C ALA A 217 -5.92 -29.21 0.94
N SER A 218 -6.73 -28.44 0.21
CA SER A 218 -7.77 -28.94 -0.69
C SER A 218 -7.96 -27.99 -1.89
N PRO A 219 -7.15 -28.13 -2.95
CA PRO A 219 -7.15 -27.17 -4.06
C PRO A 219 -8.51 -27.03 -4.75
N SER A 220 -9.08 -25.84 -4.68
CA SER A 220 -10.28 -25.44 -5.39
C SER A 220 -10.14 -24.00 -5.92
N LYS A 221 -10.93 -23.64 -6.93
CA LYS A 221 -11.01 -22.24 -7.39
C LYS A 221 -11.83 -21.36 -6.44
N ASP A 222 -12.60 -21.98 -5.56
CA ASP A 222 -13.56 -21.30 -4.69
C ASP A 222 -12.97 -20.96 -3.30
N ASN A 223 -11.78 -21.47 -2.99
CA ASN A 223 -11.10 -21.27 -1.69
C ASN A 223 -9.75 -20.55 -1.82
N ILE A 224 -9.58 -19.80 -2.91
CA ILE A 224 -8.48 -18.86 -3.10
C ILE A 224 -9.00 -17.71 -3.95
N VAL A 225 -8.55 -16.49 -3.68
CA VAL A 225 -8.97 -15.34 -4.48
C VAL A 225 -8.33 -15.44 -5.85
N ASN A 226 -9.09 -15.12 -6.90
CA ASN A 226 -8.54 -14.82 -8.21
C ASN A 226 -9.10 -13.47 -8.65
N ILE A 227 -8.23 -12.47 -8.70
CA ILE A 227 -8.59 -11.08 -9.00
C ILE A 227 -9.34 -10.97 -10.34
N ARG A 228 -9.03 -11.83 -11.33
CA ARG A 228 -9.76 -11.85 -12.63
C ARG A 228 -11.24 -12.19 -12.51
N ASN A 229 -11.68 -12.76 -11.40
CA ASN A 229 -13.10 -13.07 -11.16
C ASN A 229 -13.86 -11.89 -10.53
N LEU A 230 -13.17 -10.82 -10.10
CA LEU A 230 -13.79 -9.60 -9.58
C LEU A 230 -14.29 -8.71 -10.72
N SER A 231 -15.18 -7.77 -10.41
CA SER A 231 -15.55 -6.73 -11.39
C SER A 231 -14.37 -5.82 -11.72
N ILE A 232 -14.39 -5.14 -12.87
CA ILE A 232 -13.29 -4.23 -13.28
C ILE A 232 -12.99 -3.16 -12.20
N ALA A 233 -14.03 -2.58 -11.59
CA ALA A 233 -13.88 -1.62 -10.50
C ALA A 233 -13.12 -2.24 -9.32
N GLN A 234 -13.55 -3.41 -8.85
CA GLN A 234 -12.90 -4.12 -7.73
C GLN A 234 -11.47 -4.56 -8.05
N GLN A 235 -11.16 -4.91 -9.31
CA GLN A 235 -9.79 -5.20 -9.73
C GLN A 235 -8.91 -3.96 -9.62
N ASN A 236 -9.40 -2.80 -10.06
CA ASN A 236 -8.68 -1.54 -9.96
C ASN A 236 -8.52 -1.11 -8.50
N ASP A 237 -9.57 -1.19 -7.70
CA ASP A 237 -9.56 -0.84 -6.28
C ASP A 237 -8.56 -1.69 -5.51
N PHE A 238 -8.51 -3.00 -5.78
CA PHE A 238 -7.50 -3.88 -5.20
C PHE A 238 -6.07 -3.39 -5.50
N CYS A 239 -5.74 -3.07 -6.75
CA CYS A 239 -4.41 -2.55 -7.07
C CYS A 239 -4.15 -1.16 -6.44
N GLY A 240 -5.21 -0.34 -6.35
CA GLY A 240 -5.18 0.98 -5.73
C GLY A 240 -4.89 0.96 -4.23
N THR A 241 -5.09 -0.16 -3.54
CA THR A 241 -4.69 -0.33 -2.12
C THR A 241 -3.22 0.06 -1.88
N CYS A 242 -2.35 -0.23 -2.85
CA CYS A 242 -0.92 0.07 -2.79
C CYS A 242 -0.46 1.10 -3.84
N HIS A 243 -1.07 1.09 -5.03
CA HIS A 243 -0.70 1.95 -6.16
C HIS A 243 -1.47 3.27 -6.25
N ALA A 244 -2.03 3.72 -5.13
CA ALA A 244 -2.64 5.04 -4.98
C ALA A 244 -1.92 5.87 -3.92
N ARG A 245 -2.06 7.20 -4.03
CA ARG A 245 -1.64 8.14 -2.99
C ARG A 245 -2.83 8.45 -2.09
N ASN A 246 -2.87 7.77 -0.95
CA ASN A 246 -3.84 8.04 0.10
C ASN A 246 -3.28 9.06 1.10
N SER A 247 -4.16 9.78 1.78
CA SER A 247 -3.78 10.73 2.83
C SER A 247 -4.28 10.35 4.21
N GLY A 248 -5.15 9.33 4.30
CA GLY A 248 -5.58 8.72 5.55
C GLY A 248 -6.16 7.32 5.34
N THR A 249 -6.46 6.65 6.44
CA THR A 249 -7.19 5.37 6.48
C THR A 249 -8.38 5.53 7.41
N VAL A 250 -9.58 5.16 6.96
CA VAL A 250 -10.81 5.25 7.76
C VAL A 250 -10.69 4.37 9.00
N GLY A 251 -10.98 4.93 10.17
CA GLY A 251 -10.92 4.20 11.44
C GLY A 251 -9.51 4.02 12.02
N HIS A 252 -8.46 4.47 11.34
CA HIS A 252 -7.08 4.33 11.78
C HIS A 252 -6.31 5.65 11.71
N ASP A 253 -6.24 6.37 12.84
CA ASP A 253 -5.53 7.65 12.95
C ASP A 253 -4.04 7.52 12.56
N ALA A 254 -3.53 8.54 11.87
CA ALA A 254 -2.12 8.66 11.42
C ALA A 254 -1.60 7.60 10.42
N ARG A 255 -2.47 6.70 9.95
CA ARG A 255 -2.21 5.73 8.86
C ARG A 255 -2.59 6.31 7.50
N GLN A 256 -1.97 5.79 6.44
CA GLN A 256 -2.22 6.17 5.03
C GLN A 256 -2.21 4.94 4.10
N ASP A 257 -2.39 3.76 4.69
CA ASP A 257 -2.26 2.46 4.05
C ASP A 257 -3.60 1.70 4.12
N PRO A 258 -3.80 0.63 3.35
CA PRO A 258 -5.13 0.06 3.10
C PRO A 258 -5.57 -0.91 4.20
N ILE A 259 -5.18 -0.67 5.46
CA ILE A 259 -5.64 -1.50 6.58
C ILE A 259 -7.17 -1.51 6.63
N GLY A 260 -7.74 -2.71 6.77
CA GLY A 260 -9.18 -2.93 6.80
C GLY A 260 -9.81 -3.13 5.43
N TYR A 261 -9.05 -3.07 4.33
CA TYR A 261 -9.56 -3.43 3.00
C TYR A 261 -9.68 -4.95 2.86
N GLU A 262 -10.84 -5.41 2.38
CA GLU A 262 -11.10 -6.78 1.97
C GLU A 262 -11.37 -6.87 0.47
N PHE A 263 -11.15 -8.07 -0.10
CA PHE A 263 -11.36 -8.26 -1.54
C PHE A 263 -12.81 -7.99 -1.94
N GLY A 264 -12.98 -6.96 -2.75
CA GLY A 264 -14.27 -6.56 -3.30
C GLY A 264 -14.88 -5.32 -2.66
N ASP A 265 -14.25 -4.76 -1.63
CA ASP A 265 -14.58 -3.45 -1.07
C ASP A 265 -14.36 -2.33 -2.09
N ASP A 266 -15.02 -1.19 -1.87
CA ASP A 266 -14.67 0.07 -2.54
C ASP A 266 -13.49 0.69 -1.79
N LEU A 267 -12.38 0.89 -2.49
CA LEU A 267 -11.17 1.47 -1.90
C LEU A 267 -11.44 2.81 -1.21
N ARG A 268 -12.37 3.62 -1.72
CA ARG A 268 -12.69 4.96 -1.20
C ARG A 268 -13.41 4.94 0.15
N ASP A 269 -13.98 3.80 0.53
CA ASP A 269 -14.57 3.60 1.84
C ASP A 269 -13.51 3.26 2.90
N ILE A 270 -12.31 2.85 2.47
CA ILE A 270 -11.21 2.42 3.36
C ILE A 270 -10.09 3.45 3.41
N THR A 271 -9.60 3.89 2.26
CA THR A 271 -8.53 4.87 2.19
C THR A 271 -9.14 6.24 1.96
N LEU A 272 -8.78 7.18 2.81
CA LEU A 272 -9.17 8.58 2.70
C LEU A 272 -8.22 9.22 1.70
N PRO A 273 -8.67 9.64 0.52
CA PRO A 273 -7.92 10.58 -0.29
C PRO A 273 -8.19 12.01 0.18
N GLN A 274 -8.16 12.26 1.50
CA GLN A 274 -8.36 13.58 2.10
C GLN A 274 -7.31 14.60 1.65
N SER A 275 -7.74 15.82 1.30
CA SER A 275 -6.81 16.94 1.22
C SER A 275 -6.40 17.35 2.64
N VAL A 276 -5.11 17.37 2.95
CA VAL A 276 -4.63 17.88 4.26
C VAL A 276 -4.95 19.37 4.47
N VAL A 277 -5.31 20.09 3.40
CA VAL A 277 -5.68 21.51 3.43
C VAL A 277 -7.16 21.70 3.77
N THR A 278 -8.04 20.90 3.17
CA THR A 278 -9.50 21.06 3.36
C THR A 278 -10.09 20.11 4.40
N GLY A 279 -9.38 19.02 4.74
CA GLY A 279 -9.89 17.94 5.60
C GLY A 279 -10.98 17.08 4.95
N GLU A 280 -11.26 17.28 3.66
CA GLU A 280 -12.27 16.53 2.90
C GLU A 280 -11.62 15.49 1.99
N ASN A 281 -12.30 14.36 1.75
CA ASN A 281 -11.93 13.30 0.78
C ASN A 281 -11.86 13.85 -0.65
N ILE A 282 -10.79 14.53 -1.04
CA ILE A 282 -10.68 15.08 -2.39
C ILE A 282 -9.23 15.13 -2.89
N TRP A 283 -8.73 14.00 -3.39
CA TRP A 283 -7.79 14.02 -4.51
C TRP A 283 -8.49 14.57 -5.77
N ARG A 284 -9.79 14.24 -5.97
CA ARG A 284 -10.69 14.70 -7.06
C ARG A 284 -11.97 15.29 -6.47
N LYS A 285 -12.22 16.58 -6.70
CA LYS A 285 -13.43 17.28 -6.29
C LYS A 285 -14.54 17.08 -7.31
N VAL A 286 -15.69 16.58 -6.87
CA VAL A 286 -16.86 16.35 -7.73
C VAL A 286 -18.03 17.23 -7.25
N GLU A 287 -18.57 18.05 -8.15
CA GLU A 287 -19.77 18.86 -7.92
C GLU A 287 -20.79 18.57 -9.01
N GLY A 288 -22.04 18.26 -8.63
CA GLY A 288 -23.09 17.95 -9.61
C GLY A 288 -22.87 16.68 -10.45
N GLY A 289 -21.94 15.81 -10.04
CA GLY A 289 -21.52 14.62 -10.80
C GLY A 289 -20.35 14.87 -11.77
N GLU A 290 -19.82 16.09 -11.82
CA GLU A 290 -18.68 16.46 -12.67
C GLU A 290 -17.43 16.76 -11.83
N THR A 291 -16.26 16.41 -12.35
CA THR A 291 -14.98 16.78 -11.73
C THR A 291 -14.73 18.27 -11.90
N VAL A 292 -14.58 19.00 -10.79
CA VAL A 292 -14.33 20.45 -10.78
C VAL A 292 -12.92 20.83 -10.30
N GLY A 293 -12.08 19.87 -9.91
CA GLY A 293 -10.67 20.10 -9.58
C GLY A 293 -10.00 18.93 -8.85
N TYR A 294 -8.69 19.05 -8.60
CA TYR A 294 -7.87 18.08 -7.87
C TYR A 294 -7.06 18.77 -6.76
N PHE A 295 -7.09 18.28 -5.52
CA PHE A 295 -6.57 19.03 -4.36
C PHE A 295 -5.81 18.16 -3.35
N ASP A 296 -4.50 17.95 -3.52
CA ASP A 296 -3.64 17.41 -2.45
C ASP A 296 -2.30 18.16 -2.41
N ALA A 297 -2.08 18.90 -1.33
CA ALA A 297 -0.79 19.52 -1.01
C ALA A 297 -0.07 18.65 0.03
N ALA A 298 1.24 18.49 -0.06
CA ALA A 298 2.03 17.91 1.01
C ALA A 298 2.16 18.90 2.19
N GLU A 299 2.63 18.41 3.34
CA GLU A 299 2.83 19.22 4.55
C GLU A 299 3.80 20.39 4.33
N ASP A 300 4.71 20.27 3.35
CA ASP A 300 5.66 21.31 2.95
C ASP A 300 5.10 22.33 1.94
N GLY A 301 3.82 22.21 1.58
CA GLY A 301 3.14 23.07 0.61
C GLY A 301 3.34 22.68 -0.85
N SER A 302 4.11 21.63 -1.15
CA SER A 302 4.25 21.13 -2.53
C SER A 302 2.97 20.45 -3.01
N MET A 303 2.58 20.66 -4.26
CA MET A 303 1.43 19.98 -4.86
C MET A 303 1.81 18.56 -5.27
N ARG A 304 0.97 17.58 -4.93
CA ARG A 304 1.17 16.17 -5.33
C ARG A 304 0.66 15.86 -6.74
N PHE A 305 -0.17 16.75 -7.29
CA PHE A 305 -0.75 16.63 -8.62
C PHE A 305 -0.53 17.92 -9.43
N PHE A 306 -0.50 17.80 -10.76
CA PHE A 306 -0.62 18.93 -11.68
C PHE A 306 -2.07 19.45 -11.68
N ALA A 307 -2.28 20.64 -12.26
CA ALA A 307 -3.61 21.28 -12.28
C ALA A 307 -4.65 20.46 -13.06
N ASP A 308 -4.20 19.63 -14.01
CA ASP A 308 -5.03 18.70 -14.78
C ASP A 308 -5.32 17.38 -14.04
N GLY A 309 -4.76 17.17 -12.85
CA GLY A 309 -4.94 15.97 -12.04
C GLY A 309 -3.84 14.92 -12.19
N ALA A 310 -2.87 15.12 -13.09
CA ALA A 310 -1.78 14.18 -13.28
C ALA A 310 -0.88 14.08 -12.04
N GLY A 311 -0.44 12.88 -11.69
CA GLY A 311 0.50 12.64 -10.59
C GLY A 311 1.86 13.30 -10.82
N ARG A 312 2.41 13.93 -9.77
CA ARG A 312 3.77 14.51 -9.79
C ARG A 312 4.83 13.55 -9.22
N SER A 313 4.42 12.41 -8.69
CA SER A 313 5.29 11.45 -8.02
C SER A 313 5.00 10.02 -8.46
N HIS A 314 5.88 9.10 -8.09
CA HIS A 314 5.59 7.67 -8.15
C HIS A 314 4.39 7.33 -7.24
N ARG A 315 3.86 6.08 -7.30
CA ARG A 315 2.71 5.54 -6.51
C ARG A 315 1.38 6.31 -6.69
N MET A 316 1.15 6.83 -7.89
CA MET A 316 -0.07 7.54 -8.29
C MET A 316 -0.74 6.90 -9.49
N GLN A 317 -0.34 5.66 -9.86
CA GLN A 317 -0.82 4.99 -11.06
C GLN A 317 -2.33 4.77 -11.05
N TYR A 318 -2.91 4.35 -9.92
CA TYR A 318 -4.37 4.26 -9.78
C TYR A 318 -5.02 5.64 -9.96
N ASN A 319 -4.44 6.68 -9.34
CA ASN A 319 -4.95 8.05 -9.41
C ASN A 319 -4.93 8.64 -10.82
N ASP A 320 -3.93 8.29 -11.62
CA ASP A 320 -3.87 8.72 -13.01
C ASP A 320 -4.82 7.88 -13.89
N PHE A 321 -4.85 6.56 -13.68
CA PHE A 321 -5.65 5.65 -14.49
C PHE A 321 -7.15 5.90 -14.34
N GLU A 322 -7.63 6.28 -13.15
CA GLU A 322 -9.04 6.57 -12.90
C GLU A 322 -9.57 7.82 -13.62
N GLN A 323 -8.68 8.65 -14.17
CA GLN A 323 -9.06 9.81 -14.98
C GLN A 323 -9.28 9.45 -16.46
N THR A 324 -8.91 8.24 -16.86
CA THR A 324 -8.95 7.80 -18.26
C THR A 324 -10.32 7.29 -18.66
N ALA A 325 -10.59 7.32 -19.97
CA ALA A 325 -11.76 6.64 -20.53
C ALA A 325 -11.69 5.10 -20.42
N MET A 326 -10.52 4.55 -20.11
CA MET A 326 -10.32 3.10 -19.98
C MET A 326 -10.76 2.57 -18.62
N PHE A 327 -10.74 3.39 -17.56
CA PHE A 327 -10.98 2.95 -16.18
C PHE A 327 -12.28 2.16 -15.96
N ASP A 328 -13.36 2.58 -16.63
CA ASP A 328 -14.68 1.94 -16.51
C ASP A 328 -14.79 0.60 -17.26
N SER A 329 -13.79 0.26 -18.07
CA SER A 329 -13.86 -0.88 -19.01
C SER A 329 -12.62 -1.79 -19.00
N LYS A 330 -11.53 -1.34 -18.37
CA LYS A 330 -10.24 -2.00 -18.30
C LYS A 330 -9.69 -1.92 -16.88
N SER A 331 -8.95 -2.94 -16.52
CA SER A 331 -8.25 -3.08 -15.26
C SER A 331 -6.73 -3.01 -15.45
N CYS A 332 -5.99 -2.84 -14.36
CA CYS A 332 -4.53 -2.93 -14.37
C CYS A 332 -4.04 -4.24 -15.03
N ILE A 333 -4.74 -5.36 -14.80
CA ILE A 333 -4.35 -6.70 -15.28
C ILE A 333 -4.83 -7.02 -16.71
N ASP A 334 -5.47 -6.06 -17.39
CA ASP A 334 -5.68 -6.11 -18.84
C ASP A 334 -4.44 -5.60 -19.61
N CYS A 335 -3.53 -4.90 -18.93
CA CYS A 335 -2.27 -4.41 -19.48
C CYS A 335 -1.06 -5.11 -18.84
N HIS A 336 -1.12 -5.36 -17.53
CA HIS A 336 -0.05 -5.97 -16.76
C HIS A 336 -0.27 -7.46 -16.51
N ASP A 337 0.82 -8.21 -16.54
CA ASP A 337 0.84 -9.60 -16.09
C ASP A 337 1.86 -9.76 -14.97
N LEU A 338 1.36 -10.04 -13.76
CA LEU A 338 2.17 -10.18 -12.55
C LEU A 338 2.85 -11.56 -12.48
N HIS A 339 2.60 -12.43 -13.46
CA HIS A 339 3.19 -13.74 -13.61
C HIS A 339 4.05 -13.84 -14.89
N SER A 340 4.50 -12.71 -15.44
CA SER A 340 5.35 -12.67 -16.64
C SER A 340 6.63 -11.87 -16.42
N ALA A 341 7.67 -12.24 -17.16
CA ALA A 341 8.99 -11.62 -17.03
C ALA A 341 9.06 -10.17 -17.55
N ASN A 342 8.16 -9.77 -18.45
CA ASN A 342 8.09 -8.41 -18.96
C ASN A 342 7.03 -7.56 -18.24
N GLY A 343 6.28 -8.14 -17.29
CA GLY A 343 5.25 -7.46 -16.52
C GLY A 343 4.03 -7.03 -17.36
N LEU A 344 3.93 -7.48 -18.61
CA LEU A 344 2.89 -7.10 -19.57
C LEU A 344 2.15 -8.33 -20.08
N VAL A 345 0.90 -8.14 -20.47
CA VAL A 345 0.11 -9.20 -21.12
C VAL A 345 0.52 -9.43 -22.59
N GLY A 346 1.16 -8.44 -23.22
CA GLY A 346 1.78 -8.54 -24.55
C GLY A 346 3.30 -8.65 -24.47
N ASP A 347 3.95 -8.98 -25.57
CA ASP A 347 5.42 -9.09 -25.64
C ASP A 347 6.12 -7.72 -25.48
N SER A 348 5.41 -6.65 -25.83
CA SER A 348 5.86 -5.25 -25.73
C SER A 348 4.71 -4.31 -25.35
N PHE A 349 5.04 -3.03 -25.14
CA PHE A 349 4.05 -1.97 -24.94
C PHE A 349 3.08 -1.86 -26.12
N ASP A 350 3.61 -1.79 -27.35
CA ASP A 350 2.80 -1.73 -28.57
C ASP A 350 1.90 -2.96 -28.71
N ASP A 351 2.45 -4.16 -28.48
CA ASP A 351 1.67 -5.40 -28.57
C ASP A 351 0.56 -5.47 -27.52
N THR A 352 0.77 -4.86 -26.35
CA THR A 352 -0.24 -4.77 -25.29
C THR A 352 -1.41 -3.88 -25.72
N CYS A 353 -1.11 -2.68 -26.22
CA CYS A 353 -2.13 -1.74 -26.69
C CYS A 353 -2.87 -2.26 -27.94
N ALA A 354 -2.15 -2.93 -28.85
CA ALA A 354 -2.69 -3.49 -30.08
C ALA A 354 -3.81 -4.53 -29.84
N GLN A 355 -3.88 -5.13 -28.64
CA GLN A 355 -4.96 -6.06 -28.28
C GLN A 355 -6.36 -5.44 -28.39
N CYS A 356 -6.48 -4.13 -28.20
CA CYS A 356 -7.75 -3.40 -28.35
C CYS A 356 -7.73 -2.36 -29.47
N HIS A 357 -6.56 -1.79 -29.77
CA HIS A 357 -6.42 -0.66 -30.69
C HIS A 357 -5.94 -1.06 -32.10
N GLY A 358 -5.68 -2.36 -32.35
CA GLY A 358 -5.27 -2.86 -33.66
C GLY A 358 -3.81 -2.52 -34.00
N ASP A 359 -3.50 -2.33 -35.28
CA ASP A 359 -2.13 -2.06 -35.77
C ASP A 359 -1.69 -0.59 -35.59
N GLU A 360 -2.31 0.13 -34.66
CA GLU A 360 -1.89 1.48 -34.30
C GLU A 360 -0.50 1.43 -33.67
N THR A 361 0.35 2.41 -34.01
CA THR A 361 1.65 2.59 -33.35
C THR A 361 1.48 3.62 -32.26
N PHE A 362 1.93 3.30 -31.05
CA PHE A 362 1.78 4.17 -29.88
C PHE A 362 3.11 4.88 -29.61
N ASP A 363 3.09 6.21 -29.60
CA ASP A 363 4.22 6.97 -29.07
C ASP A 363 4.02 7.16 -27.57
N ILE A 364 4.80 6.41 -26.78
CA ILE A 364 4.72 6.47 -25.33
C ILE A 364 5.04 7.87 -24.77
N ASP A 365 5.92 8.62 -25.44
CA ASP A 365 6.28 9.98 -25.02
C ASP A 365 5.16 10.97 -25.38
N GLU A 366 4.31 10.67 -26.35
CA GLU A 366 3.11 11.47 -26.67
C GLU A 366 1.93 11.12 -25.76
N LEU A 367 1.74 9.83 -25.45
CA LEU A 367 0.61 9.34 -24.67
C LEU A 367 0.81 9.52 -23.16
N MET A 368 2.05 9.40 -22.68
CA MET A 368 2.42 9.59 -21.27
C MET A 368 3.58 10.60 -21.17
N PRO A 369 3.34 11.87 -21.55
CA PRO A 369 4.40 12.87 -21.68
C PRO A 369 4.97 13.31 -20.33
N VAL A 370 4.20 13.12 -19.25
CA VAL A 370 4.54 13.57 -17.90
C VAL A 370 5.33 12.47 -17.19
N ARG A 371 6.55 12.80 -16.76
CA ARG A 371 7.48 11.86 -16.12
C ARG A 371 7.53 12.17 -14.63
N ALA A 372 7.35 11.15 -13.78
CA ALA A 372 7.54 11.34 -12.34
C ALA A 372 8.96 11.85 -12.05
N PHE A 373 9.11 12.79 -11.10
CA PHE A 373 10.37 13.45 -10.72
C PHE A 373 11.59 12.54 -10.54
N SER A 374 11.40 11.27 -10.20
CA SER A 374 12.48 10.35 -9.81
C SER A 374 13.21 9.62 -10.96
N SER A 375 13.09 10.03 -12.24
CA SER A 375 13.81 9.42 -13.38
C SER A 375 13.90 10.38 -14.55
N ASN A 376 15.05 10.34 -15.22
CA ASN A 376 15.32 11.08 -16.45
C ASN A 376 15.03 10.27 -17.73
N THR A 377 14.66 9.00 -17.60
CA THR A 377 14.32 8.08 -18.69
C THR A 377 12.80 7.93 -18.83
N PRO A 378 12.27 7.64 -20.04
CA PRO A 378 10.86 7.30 -20.24
C PRO A 378 10.53 6.13 -19.31
N ASP A 379 9.71 6.38 -18.29
CA ASP A 379 9.39 5.38 -17.27
C ASP A 379 7.98 5.61 -16.74
N MET A 380 7.12 4.59 -16.91
CA MET A 380 5.68 4.59 -16.60
C MET A 380 5.41 4.54 -15.09
N ARG A 381 5.95 5.50 -14.34
CA ARG A 381 5.70 5.62 -12.89
C ARG A 381 4.48 6.47 -12.57
N VAL A 382 3.84 6.98 -13.61
CA VAL A 382 2.53 7.62 -13.66
C VAL A 382 1.79 7.05 -14.86
N HIS A 383 0.47 7.01 -14.79
CA HIS A 383 -0.40 6.58 -15.89
C HIS A 383 -1.13 7.79 -16.47
N THR A 384 -0.41 8.90 -16.63
CA THR A 384 -0.99 10.16 -17.10
C THR A 384 -1.23 10.10 -18.61
N PHE A 385 -2.47 9.88 -19.02
CA PHE A 385 -2.85 9.82 -20.46
C PHE A 385 -3.36 11.15 -21.03
N LEU A 386 -3.13 12.28 -20.33
CA LEU A 386 -3.56 13.61 -20.77
C LEU A 386 -2.37 14.47 -21.21
N PRO A 387 -2.44 15.15 -22.37
CA PRO A 387 -1.47 16.16 -22.76
C PRO A 387 -1.74 17.43 -21.96
N GLY A 388 -0.92 17.72 -20.95
CA GLY A 388 -1.15 18.88 -20.08
C GLY A 388 -0.07 19.21 -19.06
N GLY A 389 0.75 18.23 -18.65
CA GLY A 389 1.87 18.48 -17.73
C GLY A 389 3.12 19.04 -18.41
N GLU A 390 3.02 20.19 -19.09
CA GLU A 390 4.22 20.98 -19.38
C GLU A 390 4.61 21.76 -18.12
N GLY A 391 5.60 21.27 -17.37
CA GLY A 391 6.11 22.00 -16.21
C GLY A 391 7.29 21.30 -15.53
N ASN A 392 8.25 22.09 -15.08
CA ASN A 392 9.24 21.62 -14.12
C ASN A 392 8.48 21.33 -12.80
N PRO A 393 8.55 20.10 -12.25
CA PRO A 393 7.94 19.79 -10.96
C PRO A 393 8.45 20.68 -9.81
N ASN A 394 9.56 21.41 -10.02
CA ASN A 394 10.13 22.39 -9.08
C ASN A 394 9.71 23.86 -9.32
N ASP A 395 8.94 24.19 -10.36
CA ASP A 395 8.52 25.59 -10.58
C ASP A 395 7.37 25.95 -9.65
N ASP A 396 7.48 27.13 -9.02
CA ASP A 396 6.53 27.67 -8.06
C ASP A 396 5.09 27.67 -8.61
N VAL A 397 4.19 27.18 -7.78
CA VAL A 397 2.73 27.13 -7.95
C VAL A 397 2.21 28.42 -8.58
N ILE A 398 1.52 28.33 -9.72
CA ILE A 398 0.57 29.37 -10.12
C ILE A 398 -0.61 29.22 -9.17
N PRO A 399 -0.84 30.13 -8.22
CA PRO A 399 -2.07 30.11 -7.45
C PRO A 399 -3.21 30.27 -8.46
N LEU A 400 -4.26 29.47 -8.35
CA LEU A 400 -5.53 29.81 -8.96
C LEU A 400 -5.85 31.23 -8.49
N THR A 401 -5.79 32.18 -9.41
CA THR A 401 -6.21 33.55 -9.13
C THR A 401 -7.66 33.47 -8.72
N ASP A 402 -7.93 34.01 -7.54
CA ASP A 402 -9.25 34.21 -7.00
C ASP A 402 -10.01 35.15 -7.96
N ASP A 403 -10.76 34.58 -8.91
CA ASP A 403 -11.68 35.33 -9.76
C ASP A 403 -12.97 35.67 -8.98
N SER A 404 -12.81 36.15 -7.74
CA SER A 404 -13.85 36.82 -6.98
C SER A 404 -13.59 38.31 -6.84
N GLU A 405 -13.52 39.00 -7.98
CA GLU A 405 -13.81 40.44 -8.06
C GLU A 405 -14.77 40.75 -9.22
N GLU A 406 -16.07 40.76 -8.91
CA GLU A 406 -16.99 41.83 -9.32
C GLU A 406 -16.94 42.96 -8.29
#